data_AF-A0A8T4RAC7-F1
#
_entry.id   AF-A0A8T4RAC7-F1
#
_cell.length_a   1.000
_cell.length_b   1.000
_cell.length_c   1.000
_cell.angle_alpha   90.00
_cell.angle_beta   90.00
_cell.angle_gamma   90.00
#
_symmetry.space_group_name_H-M   'P 1'
#
loop_
_entity.id
_entity.type
_entity.pdbx_description
1 polymer ?
#
loop_
_entity_poly.entity_id
_entity_poly.type
_entity_poly.pdbx_seq_one_letter_code
_entity_poly.pdbx_strand_id
1 'polypeptide(L)'
;MRGTIIFTLITAINKEVEKTESEIVKPTKSVPSYEEYFPRFKKIIAPIEETINNRKITFIIKTFNDDNLIIEAITEMNEERVSKIHELKNILFNRCKEMIQQYNPSSFFEEYIFFCISDYDMTDRFVKKKSAVIASLLKDETAELTQKEIQETISSQIRYAKNDINIVEWDGAFLLDKEKQFKDTIAILELANIQLLNLRILDNKLQEELIKIKDITHKASFMRIFTRSKDLHYLIRVRTKSLLE
;
A
#
# COMPACT_ATOMS: atom_id res chain seq x y z
N MET A 1 -14.79 7.72 -20.16
CA MET A 1 -14.30 8.85 -19.37
C MET A 1 -12.82 8.90 -19.66
N ARG A 2 -12.25 10.10 -19.78
CA ARG A 2 -10.84 10.26 -20.08
C ARG A 2 -10.13 10.77 -18.84
N GLY A 3 -8.96 10.21 -18.58
CA GLY A 3 -8.13 10.60 -17.46
C GLY A 3 -6.85 9.79 -17.44
N THR A 4 -6.31 9.59 -16.25
CA THR A 4 -5.05 8.90 -16.03
C THR A 4 -5.24 7.84 -14.97
N ILE A 5 -4.75 6.64 -15.23
CA ILE A 5 -4.59 5.59 -14.23
C ILE A 5 -3.16 5.67 -13.70
N ILE A 6 -3.03 5.70 -12.39
CA ILE A 6 -1.75 5.55 -11.71
C ILE A 6 -1.87 4.29 -10.86
N PHE A 7 -1.15 3.24 -11.24
CA PHE A 7 -1.04 2.03 -10.45
C PHE A 7 0.21 2.11 -9.60
N THR A 8 0.11 1.79 -8.32
CA THR A 8 1.25 1.81 -7.40
C THR A 8 1.49 0.42 -6.84
N LEU A 9 2.76 0.01 -6.84
CA LEU A 9 3.21 -1.20 -6.18
C LEU A 9 4.27 -0.82 -5.14
N ILE A 10 4.00 -1.18 -3.90
CA ILE A 10 4.83 -0.82 -2.74
C ILE A 10 5.38 -2.08 -2.10
N THR A 11 6.66 -2.08 -1.76
CA THR A 11 7.30 -3.17 -1.01
C THR A 11 8.37 -2.63 -0.06
N ALA A 12 8.73 -3.43 0.94
CA ALA A 12 9.92 -3.16 1.75
C ALA A 12 11.14 -3.75 1.07
N ILE A 13 12.28 -3.08 1.19
CA ILE A 13 13.57 -3.50 0.65
C ILE A 13 14.57 -3.70 1.79
N ASN A 14 15.43 -4.70 1.66
CA ASN A 14 16.42 -5.05 2.69
C ASN A 14 17.79 -4.38 2.49
N LYS A 15 17.95 -3.57 1.43
CA LYS A 15 19.21 -2.95 1.06
C LYS A 15 18.98 -1.47 0.78
N GLU A 16 19.84 -0.62 1.35
CA GLU A 16 19.85 0.81 1.02
C GLU A 16 20.05 1.00 -0.49
N VAL A 17 19.18 1.80 -1.10
CA VAL A 17 19.33 2.22 -2.50
C VAL A 17 20.31 3.38 -2.56
N GLU A 18 21.29 3.32 -3.48
CA GLU A 18 22.22 4.42 -3.71
C GLU A 18 21.46 5.69 -4.12
N LYS A 19 21.83 6.81 -3.50
CA LYS A 19 21.04 8.03 -3.37
C LYS A 19 20.88 8.80 -4.69
N THR A 20 19.66 9.23 -4.97
CA THR A 20 19.35 10.35 -5.88
C THR A 20 18.30 11.27 -5.25
N GLU A 21 18.18 12.48 -5.82
CA GLU A 21 17.53 13.67 -5.25
C GLU A 21 16.20 13.40 -4.49
N SER A 22 16.09 13.99 -3.30
CA SER A 22 14.88 13.95 -2.48
C SER A 22 13.85 14.97 -2.97
N GLU A 23 12.64 14.53 -3.32
CA GLU A 23 11.53 15.41 -3.62
C GLU A 23 10.58 15.48 -2.42
N ILE A 24 10.42 16.68 -1.85
CA ILE A 24 9.41 16.92 -0.83
C ILE A 24 8.08 17.12 -1.56
N VAL A 25 7.11 16.22 -1.36
CA VAL A 25 5.76 16.44 -1.87
C VAL A 25 5.09 17.46 -0.95
N LYS A 26 5.06 18.72 -1.38
CA LYS A 26 4.38 19.79 -0.67
C LYS A 26 2.90 19.84 -1.06
N PRO A 27 1.98 20.06 -0.11
CA PRO A 27 0.56 20.22 -0.42
C PRO A 27 0.34 21.45 -1.29
N THR A 28 -0.55 21.33 -2.27
CA THR A 28 -0.80 22.38 -3.27
C THR A 28 -1.74 23.48 -2.75
N LYS A 29 -2.59 23.13 -1.77
CA LYS A 29 -3.65 23.99 -1.22
C LYS A 29 -3.55 24.01 0.32
N SER A 30 -3.06 25.12 0.87
CA SER A 30 -2.87 25.42 2.30
C SER A 30 -2.02 24.41 3.09
N VAL A 31 -0.82 24.83 3.49
CA VAL A 31 0.06 24.03 4.34
C VAL A 31 -0.40 24.12 5.81
N PRO A 32 -0.77 23.02 6.48
CA PRO A 32 -0.96 23.02 7.93
C PRO A 32 0.37 23.28 8.65
N SER A 33 0.35 23.72 9.91
CA SER A 33 1.55 24.04 10.71
C SER A 33 2.48 22.84 11.03
N TYR A 34 2.23 21.67 10.44
CA TYR A 34 3.00 20.42 10.61
C TYR A 34 3.72 19.99 9.32
N GLU A 35 4.18 20.94 8.50
CA GLU A 35 4.86 20.67 7.21
C GLU A 35 6.07 19.73 7.33
N GLU A 36 6.74 19.73 8.48
CA GLU A 36 7.88 18.87 8.77
C GLU A 36 7.55 17.37 8.78
N TYR A 37 6.28 17.00 8.94
CA TYR A 37 5.81 15.61 8.97
C TYR A 37 5.32 15.10 7.60
N PHE A 38 5.36 15.92 6.54
CA PHE A 38 4.98 15.44 5.21
C PHE A 38 5.96 14.36 4.72
N PRO A 39 5.44 13.32 4.03
CA PRO A 39 6.28 12.26 3.53
C PRO A 39 7.28 12.81 2.51
N ARG A 40 8.54 12.45 2.70
CA ARG A 40 9.63 12.78 1.78
C ARG A 40 9.93 11.56 0.95
N PHE A 41 9.63 11.64 -0.34
CA PHE A 41 9.94 10.58 -1.29
C PHE A 41 11.24 10.92 -2.01
N LYS A 42 12.15 9.96 -2.15
CA LYS A 42 13.37 10.14 -2.94
C LYS A 42 13.19 9.44 -4.27
N LYS A 43 13.37 10.16 -5.37
CA LYS A 43 13.28 9.55 -6.70
C LYS A 43 14.59 8.84 -7.01
N ILE A 44 14.50 7.58 -7.44
CA ILE A 44 15.67 6.75 -7.67
C ILE A 44 16.13 6.86 -9.12
N ILE A 45 15.20 6.80 -10.07
CA ILE A 45 15.50 6.77 -11.51
C ILE A 45 14.63 7.81 -12.23
N ALA A 46 15.16 8.35 -13.34
CA ALA A 46 14.37 9.10 -14.30
C ALA A 46 13.16 8.26 -14.79
N PRO A 47 12.04 8.89 -15.19
CA PRO A 47 10.89 8.16 -15.69
C PRO A 47 11.25 7.21 -16.83
N ILE A 48 10.83 5.95 -16.73
CA ILE A 48 11.05 4.93 -17.76
C ILE A 48 9.77 4.86 -18.60
N GLU A 49 9.87 5.17 -19.89
CA GLU A 49 8.73 5.03 -20.81
C GLU A 49 8.80 3.70 -21.55
N GLU A 50 7.73 2.91 -21.45
CA GLU A 50 7.58 1.65 -22.18
C GLU A 50 6.25 1.61 -22.93
N THR A 51 6.18 0.85 -24.02
CA THR A 51 4.92 0.59 -24.72
C THR A 51 4.53 -0.87 -24.53
N ILE A 52 3.44 -1.12 -23.81
CA ILE A 52 2.91 -2.46 -23.54
C ILE A 52 1.51 -2.52 -24.13
N ASN A 53 1.23 -3.52 -24.99
CA ASN A 53 -0.07 -3.70 -25.66
C ASN A 53 -0.59 -2.42 -26.34
N ASN A 54 0.29 -1.72 -27.09
CA ASN A 54 0.01 -0.46 -27.77
C ASN A 54 -0.41 0.71 -26.84
N ARG A 55 -0.14 0.60 -25.54
CA ARG A 55 -0.32 1.68 -24.56
C ARG A 55 1.04 2.17 -24.08
N LYS A 56 1.21 3.48 -24.05
CA LYS A 56 2.39 4.12 -23.45
C LYS A 56 2.21 4.14 -21.94
N ILE A 57 3.18 3.60 -21.22
CA ILE A 57 3.22 3.54 -19.77
C ILE A 57 4.50 4.23 -19.32
N THR A 58 4.37 5.14 -18.36
CA THR A 58 5.50 5.80 -17.70
C THR A 58 5.67 5.23 -16.32
N PHE A 59 6.83 4.65 -16.04
CA PHE A 59 7.18 4.12 -14.73
C PHE A 59 8.03 5.14 -13.96
N ILE A 60 7.66 5.42 -12.71
CA ILE A 60 8.41 6.25 -11.78
C ILE A 60 8.74 5.42 -10.56
N ILE A 61 10.02 5.44 -10.16
CA ILE A 61 10.50 4.67 -9.01
C ILE A 61 10.96 5.65 -7.94
N LYS A 62 10.43 5.50 -6.72
CA LYS A 62 10.77 6.34 -5.57
C LYS A 62 10.88 5.50 -4.29
N THR A 63 11.65 5.98 -3.31
CA THR A 63 11.69 5.40 -1.97
C THR A 63 11.02 6.30 -0.95
N PHE A 64 10.54 5.69 0.12
CA PHE A 64 10.23 6.35 1.38
C PHE A 64 11.14 5.77 2.45
N ASN A 65 11.78 6.63 3.27
CA ASN A 65 12.70 6.27 4.35
C ASN A 65 13.85 5.28 3.98
N ASP A 66 14.15 5.12 2.69
CA ASP A 66 15.15 4.19 2.13
C ASP A 66 14.90 2.69 2.38
N ASP A 67 13.81 2.34 3.08
CA ASP A 67 13.39 0.98 3.42
C ASP A 67 12.10 0.56 2.68
N ASN A 68 11.32 1.52 2.18
CA ASN A 68 10.16 1.27 1.34
C ASN A 68 10.42 1.73 -0.10
N LEU A 69 10.14 0.87 -1.07
CA LEU A 69 10.21 1.12 -2.50
C LEU A 69 8.81 1.21 -3.09
N ILE A 70 8.58 2.20 -3.95
CA ILE A 70 7.31 2.46 -4.62
C ILE A 70 7.59 2.57 -6.12
N ILE A 71 6.86 1.79 -6.91
CA ILE A 71 6.80 1.96 -8.37
C ILE A 71 5.41 2.46 -8.73
N GLU A 72 5.36 3.62 -9.38
CA GLU A 72 4.16 4.16 -10.03
C GLU A 72 4.19 3.79 -11.51
N ALA A 73 3.13 3.19 -12.02
CA ALA A 73 2.90 2.98 -13.45
C ALA A 73 1.76 3.88 -13.91
N ILE A 74 2.07 4.85 -14.76
CA ILE A 74 1.18 5.90 -15.21
C ILE A 74 0.77 5.63 -16.66
N THR A 75 -0.54 5.57 -16.92
CA THR A 75 -1.10 5.35 -18.26
C THR A 75 -2.38 6.15 -18.45
N GLU A 76 -2.71 6.46 -19.70
CA GLU A 76 -4.00 7.08 -20.03
C GLU A 76 -5.16 6.11 -19.76
N MET A 77 -6.24 6.65 -19.19
CA MET A 77 -7.53 5.99 -19.03
C MET A 77 -8.43 6.38 -20.20
N ASN A 78 -8.73 5.40 -21.04
CA ASN A 78 -9.59 5.54 -22.22
C ASN A 78 -10.68 4.44 -22.30
N GLU A 79 -10.76 3.58 -21.29
CA GLU A 79 -11.71 2.48 -21.17
C GLU A 79 -12.43 2.56 -19.82
N GLU A 80 -13.70 2.16 -19.79
CA GLU A 80 -14.54 2.13 -18.57
C GLU A 80 -14.90 0.70 -18.15
N ARG A 81 -14.72 -0.30 -19.02
CA ARG A 81 -15.05 -1.69 -18.72
C ARG A 81 -14.09 -2.24 -17.66
N VAL A 82 -14.65 -2.61 -16.50
CA VAL A 82 -13.90 -3.16 -15.36
C VAL A 82 -13.04 -4.35 -15.78
N SER A 83 -13.55 -5.27 -16.60
CA SER A 83 -12.78 -6.43 -17.07
C SER A 83 -11.46 -6.05 -17.74
N LYS A 84 -11.46 -5.01 -18.58
CA LYS A 84 -10.24 -4.53 -19.26
C LYS A 84 -9.32 -3.75 -18.33
N ILE A 85 -9.86 -3.10 -17.31
CA ILE A 85 -9.06 -2.43 -16.27
C ILE A 85 -8.40 -3.47 -15.37
N HIS A 86 -9.10 -4.53 -15.00
CA HIS A 86 -8.56 -5.66 -14.25
C HIS A 86 -7.46 -6.39 -15.04
N GLU A 87 -7.64 -6.62 -16.35
CA GLU A 87 -6.57 -7.14 -17.22
C GLU A 87 -5.35 -6.21 -17.24
N LEU A 88 -5.57 -4.89 -17.35
CA LEU A 88 -4.50 -3.90 -17.31
C LEU A 88 -3.77 -3.92 -15.95
N LYS A 89 -4.50 -3.98 -14.83
CA LYS A 89 -3.95 -4.06 -13.47
C LYS A 89 -2.99 -5.25 -13.34
N ASN A 90 -3.40 -6.42 -13.84
CA ASN A 90 -2.54 -7.62 -13.84
C ASN A 90 -1.25 -7.44 -14.68
N ILE A 91 -1.34 -6.79 -15.84
CA ILE A 91 -0.17 -6.47 -16.68
C ILE A 91 0.78 -5.52 -15.93
N LEU A 92 0.23 -4.46 -15.34
CA LEU A 92 1.00 -3.46 -14.58
C LEU A 92 1.66 -4.08 -13.35
N PHE A 93 0.92 -4.91 -12.59
CA PHE A 93 1.44 -5.61 -11.42
C PHE A 93 2.64 -6.49 -11.77
N ASN A 94 2.51 -7.34 -12.80
CA ASN A 94 3.60 -8.23 -13.21
C ASN A 94 4.83 -7.45 -13.66
N ARG A 95 4.64 -6.40 -14.47
CA ARG A 95 5.76 -5.56 -14.93
C ARG A 95 6.45 -4.84 -13.77
N CYS A 96 5.68 -4.22 -12.86
CA CYS A 96 6.24 -3.58 -11.67
C CYS A 96 7.00 -4.58 -10.80
N LYS A 97 6.44 -5.78 -10.61
CA LYS A 97 7.07 -6.85 -9.83
C LYS A 97 8.41 -7.29 -10.42
N GLU A 98 8.52 -7.41 -11.75
CA GLU A 98 9.79 -7.68 -12.44
C GLU A 98 10.81 -6.57 -12.20
N MET A 99 10.40 -5.30 -12.35
CA MET A 99 11.28 -4.14 -12.16
C MET A 99 11.82 -4.04 -10.73
N ILE A 100 11.01 -4.42 -9.74
CA ILE A 100 11.38 -4.40 -8.33
C ILE A 100 12.41 -5.48 -7.97
N GLN A 101 12.49 -6.61 -8.71
CA GLN A 101 13.34 -7.75 -8.31
C GLN A 101 14.81 -7.39 -8.11
N GLN A 102 15.34 -6.44 -8.88
CA GLN A 102 16.73 -5.98 -8.75
C GLN A 102 17.03 -5.29 -7.40
N TYR A 103 16.00 -4.92 -6.63
CA TYR A 103 16.11 -4.25 -5.33
C TYR A 103 15.94 -5.19 -4.13
N ASN A 104 15.96 -6.51 -4.33
CA ASN A 104 15.78 -7.52 -3.27
C ASN A 104 14.54 -7.24 -2.40
N PRO A 105 13.33 -7.28 -3.00
CA PRO A 105 12.10 -6.98 -2.28
C PRO A 105 11.82 -7.99 -1.18
N SER A 106 11.06 -7.54 -0.18
CA SER A 106 10.42 -8.43 0.78
C SER A 106 9.35 -9.29 0.10
N SER A 107 8.85 -10.30 0.81
CA SER A 107 7.70 -11.10 0.36
C SER A 107 6.36 -10.36 0.40
N PHE A 108 6.32 -9.17 0.99
CA PHE A 108 5.11 -8.39 1.19
C PHE A 108 5.02 -7.26 0.15
N PHE A 109 3.82 -7.09 -0.39
CA PHE A 109 3.49 -6.08 -1.37
C PHE A 109 2.14 -5.46 -1.04
N GLU A 110 2.01 -4.16 -1.30
CA GLU A 110 0.72 -3.47 -1.39
C GLU A 110 0.56 -2.91 -2.78
N GLU A 111 -0.62 -3.12 -3.36
CA GLU A 111 -1.02 -2.53 -4.62
C GLU A 111 -2.16 -1.54 -4.39
N TYR A 112 -2.15 -0.44 -5.15
CA TYR A 112 -3.21 0.55 -5.06
C TYR A 112 -3.37 1.28 -6.40
N ILE A 113 -4.61 1.43 -6.87
CA ILE A 113 -4.92 2.08 -8.16
C ILE A 113 -5.61 3.43 -7.97
N PHE A 114 -5.12 4.46 -8.67
CA PHE A 114 -5.74 5.78 -8.69
C PHE A 114 -6.36 6.05 -10.06
N PHE A 115 -7.63 6.45 -10.07
CA PHE A 115 -8.33 6.94 -11.25
C PHE A 115 -8.41 8.46 -11.18
N CYS A 116 -7.51 9.15 -11.88
CA CYS A 116 -7.40 10.60 -11.87
C CYS A 116 -8.13 11.21 -13.07
N ILE A 117 -9.26 11.86 -12.82
CA ILE A 117 -10.10 12.47 -13.86
C ILE A 117 -10.11 13.99 -13.69
N SER A 118 -9.80 14.71 -14.76
CA SER A 118 -9.81 16.18 -14.79
C SER A 118 -10.73 16.76 -15.87
N ASP A 119 -11.16 15.93 -16.83
CA ASP A 119 -12.03 16.33 -17.93
C ASP A 119 -13.50 16.03 -17.60
N TYR A 120 -14.14 16.98 -16.90
CA TYR A 120 -15.55 16.91 -16.54
C TYR A 120 -16.18 18.31 -16.43
N ASP A 121 -17.49 18.38 -16.67
CA ASP A 121 -18.24 19.64 -16.62
C ASP A 121 -18.55 20.08 -15.18
N MET A 122 -19.40 19.34 -14.46
CA MET A 122 -19.74 19.62 -13.06
C MET A 122 -19.56 18.35 -12.24
N THR A 123 -18.87 18.45 -11.10
CA THR A 123 -18.44 17.29 -10.30
C THR A 123 -19.64 16.44 -9.86
N ASP A 124 -20.70 17.06 -9.32
CA ASP A 124 -21.89 16.34 -8.85
C ASP A 124 -22.64 15.65 -9.99
N ARG A 125 -22.73 16.31 -11.15
CA ARG A 125 -23.36 15.74 -12.34
C ARG A 125 -22.57 14.56 -12.86
N PHE A 126 -21.24 14.67 -12.85
CA PHE A 126 -20.33 13.62 -13.30
C PHE A 126 -20.46 12.38 -12.41
N VAL A 127 -20.33 12.55 -11.09
CA VAL A 127 -20.44 11.44 -10.11
C VAL A 127 -21.83 10.80 -10.19
N LYS A 128 -22.90 11.58 -10.24
CA LYS A 128 -24.26 11.02 -10.37
C LYS A 128 -24.46 10.22 -11.66
N LYS A 129 -23.89 10.67 -12.77
CA LYS A 129 -23.99 9.97 -14.07
C LYS A 129 -23.12 8.71 -14.13
N LYS A 130 -22.00 8.69 -13.39
CA LYS A 130 -21.00 7.62 -13.44
C LYS A 130 -20.94 6.76 -12.19
N SER A 131 -21.89 6.91 -11.26
CA SER A 131 -21.89 6.25 -9.95
C SER A 131 -21.66 4.74 -10.02
N ALA A 132 -22.42 4.04 -10.88
CA ALA A 132 -22.28 2.59 -11.06
C ALA A 132 -20.88 2.20 -11.55
N VAL A 133 -20.35 2.92 -12.54
CA VAL A 133 -19.03 2.65 -13.11
C VAL A 133 -17.92 2.94 -12.09
N ILE A 134 -18.02 4.07 -11.38
CA ILE A 134 -17.06 4.44 -10.33
C ILE A 134 -17.04 3.38 -9.23
N ALA A 135 -18.23 2.97 -8.74
CA ALA A 135 -18.33 1.95 -7.71
C ALA A 135 -17.77 0.60 -8.18
N SER A 136 -18.11 0.15 -9.40
CA SER A 136 -17.58 -1.12 -9.93
C SER A 136 -16.07 -1.09 -10.13
N LEU A 137 -15.50 0.04 -10.57
CA LEU A 137 -14.04 0.20 -10.69
C LEU A 137 -13.34 0.16 -9.33
N LEU A 138 -13.92 0.81 -8.30
CA LEU A 138 -13.36 0.86 -6.95
C LEU A 138 -13.56 -0.43 -6.14
N LYS A 139 -14.47 -1.30 -6.58
CA LYS A 139 -14.70 -2.62 -5.95
C LYS A 139 -14.03 -3.76 -6.73
N ASP A 140 -13.36 -3.43 -7.84
CA ASP A 140 -12.80 -4.38 -8.82
C ASP A 140 -13.82 -5.48 -9.24
N GLU A 141 -15.11 -5.12 -9.30
CA GLU A 141 -16.21 -6.06 -9.53
C GLU A 141 -16.74 -5.96 -10.97
N THR A 142 -16.80 -7.10 -11.64
CA THR A 142 -17.28 -7.21 -13.02
C THR A 142 -18.79 -7.45 -13.10
N ALA A 143 -19.37 -8.00 -12.04
CA ALA A 143 -20.81 -8.15 -11.88
C ALA A 143 -21.50 -6.80 -11.62
N GLU A 144 -22.79 -6.73 -11.91
CA GLU A 144 -23.58 -5.55 -11.63
C GLU A 144 -23.78 -5.37 -10.11
N LEU A 145 -23.36 -4.22 -9.59
CA LEU A 145 -23.51 -3.89 -8.18
C LEU A 145 -24.96 -3.54 -7.85
N THR A 146 -25.37 -3.87 -6.62
CA THR A 146 -26.68 -3.44 -6.12
C THR A 146 -26.75 -1.91 -5.98
N GLN A 147 -27.94 -1.33 -6.09
CA GLN A 147 -28.11 0.11 -5.88
C GLN A 147 -27.63 0.58 -4.50
N LYS A 148 -27.78 -0.27 -3.48
CA LYS A 148 -27.31 0.01 -2.12
C LYS A 148 -25.79 0.12 -2.08
N GLU A 149 -25.07 -0.83 -2.67
CA GLU A 149 -23.61 -0.82 -2.72
C GLU A 149 -23.07 0.41 -3.48
N ILE A 150 -23.72 0.77 -4.59
CA ILE A 150 -23.37 1.97 -5.35
C ILE A 150 -23.57 3.22 -4.47
N GLN A 151 -24.68 3.31 -3.74
CA GLN A 151 -24.94 4.45 -2.85
C GLN A 151 -23.94 4.52 -1.70
N GLU A 152 -23.61 3.39 -1.07
CA GLU A 152 -22.64 3.32 0.03
C GLU A 152 -21.25 3.75 -0.45
N THR A 153 -20.80 3.22 -1.59
CA THR A 153 -19.49 3.57 -2.18
C THR A 153 -19.43 5.07 -2.54
N ILE A 154 -20.48 5.64 -3.13
CA ILE A 154 -20.48 7.07 -3.48
C ILE A 154 -20.65 7.96 -2.24
N SER A 155 -21.26 7.46 -1.17
CA SER A 155 -21.46 8.22 0.07
C SER A 155 -20.16 8.49 0.85
N SER A 156 -19.11 7.69 0.62
CA SER A 156 -17.77 7.90 1.20
C SER A 156 -16.97 9.03 0.55
N GLN A 157 -17.57 9.75 -0.41
CA GLN A 157 -16.93 10.89 -1.07
C GLN A 157 -16.47 11.97 -0.08
N ILE A 158 -15.23 12.43 -0.26
CA ILE A 158 -14.61 13.51 0.49
C ILE A 158 -14.46 14.70 -0.45
N ARG A 159 -14.82 15.89 0.04
CA ARG A 159 -14.76 17.14 -0.72
C ARG A 159 -13.95 18.17 0.04
N TYR A 160 -12.89 18.68 -0.58
CA TYR A 160 -12.02 19.70 0.01
C TYR A 160 -12.30 21.08 -0.60
N ALA A 161 -12.54 21.15 -1.90
CA ALA A 161 -12.96 22.33 -2.63
C ALA A 161 -14.29 22.11 -3.36
N LYS A 162 -14.91 23.20 -3.81
CA LYS A 162 -16.19 23.14 -4.54
C LYS A 162 -16.11 22.28 -5.81
N ASN A 163 -14.92 22.18 -6.41
CA ASN A 163 -14.71 21.54 -7.70
C ASN A 163 -13.97 20.20 -7.63
N ASP A 164 -13.58 19.72 -6.44
CA ASP A 164 -12.96 18.41 -6.27
C ASP A 164 -13.90 17.41 -5.59
N ILE A 165 -13.65 16.12 -5.83
CA ILE A 165 -14.23 14.99 -5.10
C ILE A 165 -13.19 13.87 -5.10
N ASN A 166 -12.92 13.31 -3.92
CA ASN A 166 -12.10 12.11 -3.76
C ASN A 166 -12.96 10.99 -3.18
N ILE A 167 -12.93 9.81 -3.77
CA ILE A 167 -13.58 8.60 -3.23
C ILE A 167 -12.47 7.59 -3.01
N VAL A 168 -12.30 7.16 -1.76
CA VAL A 168 -11.20 6.28 -1.34
C VAL A 168 -11.80 4.96 -0.92
N GLU A 169 -11.29 3.87 -1.49
CA GLU A 169 -11.62 2.49 -1.16
C GLU A 169 -10.35 1.68 -0.85
N TRP A 170 -10.53 0.43 -0.45
CA TRP A 170 -9.46 -0.42 0.05
C TRP A 170 -8.32 -0.67 -0.96
N ASP A 171 -8.63 -0.85 -2.23
CA ASP A 171 -7.65 -1.19 -3.28
C ASP A 171 -7.49 -0.10 -4.34
N GLY A 172 -8.22 1.01 -4.22
CA GLY A 172 -8.09 2.13 -5.13
C GLY A 172 -8.86 3.39 -4.72
N ALA A 173 -8.57 4.47 -5.43
CA ALA A 173 -9.23 5.76 -5.23
C ALA A 173 -9.61 6.41 -6.55
N PHE A 174 -10.74 7.11 -6.54
CA PHE A 174 -11.24 7.89 -7.66
C PHE A 174 -11.13 9.37 -7.33
N LEU A 175 -10.28 10.08 -8.07
CA LEU A 175 -9.89 11.47 -7.79
C LEU A 175 -10.39 12.38 -8.90
N LEU A 176 -11.17 13.40 -8.54
CA LEU A 176 -11.67 14.43 -9.43
C LEU A 176 -11.07 15.78 -9.04
N ASP A 177 -10.24 16.34 -9.92
CA ASP A 177 -9.76 17.72 -9.81
C ASP A 177 -9.55 18.32 -11.21
N LYS A 178 -10.26 19.41 -11.51
CA LYS A 178 -10.12 20.17 -12.76
C LYS A 178 -8.74 20.79 -12.94
N GLU A 179 -8.06 21.14 -11.84
CA GLU A 179 -6.73 21.76 -11.86
C GLU A 179 -5.61 20.73 -12.00
N LYS A 180 -5.94 19.43 -12.10
CA LYS A 180 -5.00 18.30 -12.18
C LYS A 180 -4.04 18.21 -10.98
N GLN A 181 -4.47 18.68 -9.81
CA GLN A 181 -3.68 18.62 -8.58
C GLN A 181 -4.02 17.35 -7.81
N PHE A 182 -3.42 16.23 -8.22
CA PHE A 182 -3.62 14.93 -7.57
C PHE A 182 -2.45 14.51 -6.66
N LYS A 183 -1.30 15.18 -6.80
CA LYS A 183 -0.02 14.73 -6.24
C LYS A 183 -0.02 14.59 -4.72
N ASP A 184 -0.64 15.53 -4.02
CA ASP A 184 -0.72 15.54 -2.57
C ASP A 184 -1.62 14.42 -2.04
N THR A 185 -2.79 14.25 -2.64
CA THR A 185 -3.73 13.18 -2.29
C THR A 185 -3.13 11.79 -2.55
N ILE A 186 -2.47 11.62 -3.71
CA ILE A 186 -1.74 10.38 -4.03
C ILE A 186 -0.65 10.11 -2.99
N ALA A 187 0.19 11.09 -2.67
CA ALA A 187 1.26 10.94 -1.71
C ALA A 187 0.77 10.53 -0.30
N ILE A 188 -0.36 11.08 0.16
CA ILE A 188 -0.97 10.71 1.44
C ILE A 188 -1.48 9.26 1.40
N LEU A 189 -2.14 8.86 0.31
CA LEU A 189 -2.68 7.51 0.16
C LEU A 189 -1.58 6.46 -0.02
N GLU A 190 -0.49 6.80 -0.71
CA GLU A 190 0.71 5.94 -0.76
C GLU A 190 1.35 5.80 0.61
N LEU A 191 1.46 6.89 1.38
CA LEU A 191 1.95 6.82 2.76
C LEU A 191 1.06 5.91 3.61
N ALA A 192 -0.26 5.98 3.48
CA ALA A 192 -1.18 5.09 4.19
C ALA A 192 -0.94 3.62 3.83
N ASN A 193 -0.74 3.31 2.54
CA ASN A 193 -0.40 1.96 2.09
C ASN A 193 0.97 1.49 2.59
N ILE A 194 1.97 2.38 2.66
CA ILE A 194 3.26 2.07 3.30
C ILE A 194 3.08 1.69 4.77
N GLN A 195 2.27 2.45 5.53
CA GLN A 195 2.01 2.12 6.92
C GLN A 195 1.32 0.76 7.07
N LEU A 196 0.35 0.46 6.20
CA LEU A 196 -0.30 -0.85 6.16
C LEU A 196 0.72 -1.97 5.90
N LEU A 197 1.58 -1.82 4.90
CA LEU A 197 2.64 -2.76 4.57
C LEU A 197 3.55 -3.02 5.78
N ASN A 198 4.02 -1.94 6.42
CA ASN A 198 4.95 -2.02 7.54
C ASN A 198 4.31 -2.72 8.74
N LEU A 199 3.02 -2.47 9.01
CA LEU A 199 2.26 -3.18 10.04
C LEU A 199 2.14 -4.68 9.75
N ARG A 200 1.87 -5.07 8.50
CA ARG A 200 1.82 -6.49 8.10
C ARG A 200 3.15 -7.19 8.27
N ILE A 201 4.25 -6.52 7.89
CA ILE A 201 5.61 -7.05 8.08
C ILE A 201 5.92 -7.21 9.58
N LEU A 202 5.54 -6.22 10.39
CA LEU A 202 5.74 -6.26 11.83
C LEU A 202 4.96 -7.42 12.47
N ASP A 203 3.68 -7.59 12.10
CA ASP A 203 2.85 -8.68 12.61
C ASP A 203 3.47 -10.05 12.29
N ASN A 204 3.95 -10.24 11.05
CA ASN A 204 4.64 -11.48 10.67
C ASN A 204 5.91 -11.72 11.51
N LYS A 205 6.74 -10.68 11.73
CA LYS A 205 7.93 -10.79 12.58
C LYS A 205 7.56 -11.16 14.02
N LEU A 206 6.50 -10.58 14.56
CA LEU A 206 6.01 -10.91 15.90
C LEU A 206 5.54 -12.36 15.99
N GLN A 207 4.81 -12.85 14.99
CA GLN A 207 4.39 -14.25 14.92
C GLN A 207 5.58 -15.22 14.91
N GLU A 208 6.61 -14.92 14.12
CA GLU A 208 7.84 -15.72 14.06
C GLU A 208 8.56 -15.78 15.42
N GLU A 209 8.69 -14.66 16.12
CA GLU A 209 9.31 -14.62 17.46
C GLU A 209 8.48 -15.39 18.50
N LEU A 210 7.15 -15.29 18.45
CA LEU A 210 6.28 -16.05 19.34
C LEU A 210 6.43 -17.57 19.14
N ILE A 211 6.58 -18.03 17.90
CA ILE A 211 6.85 -19.45 17.59
C ILE A 211 8.19 -19.89 18.20
N LYS A 212 9.26 -19.08 18.07
CA LYS A 212 10.57 -19.38 18.66
C LYS A 212 10.48 -19.52 20.19
N ILE A 213 9.76 -18.61 20.86
CA ILE A 213 9.56 -18.65 22.32
C ILE A 213 8.78 -19.92 22.72
N LYS A 214 7.73 -20.28 21.97
CA LYS A 214 6.96 -21.51 22.19
C LYS A 214 7.84 -22.75 22.04
N ASP A 215 8.70 -22.80 21.03
CA ASP A 215 9.61 -23.93 20.83
C ASP A 215 10.63 -24.08 21.96
N ILE A 216 11.18 -22.96 22.46
CA ILE A 216 12.10 -22.96 23.60
C ILE A 216 11.39 -23.48 24.86
N THR A 217 10.19 -22.99 25.16
CA THR A 217 9.42 -23.43 26.34
C THR A 217 8.98 -24.90 26.25
N HIS A 218 8.63 -25.38 25.06
CA HIS A 218 8.30 -26.78 24.82
C HIS A 218 9.54 -27.70 24.95
N LYS A 219 10.68 -27.32 24.37
CA LYS A 219 11.95 -28.07 24.49
C LYS A 219 12.47 -28.10 25.94
N ALA A 220 12.34 -27.00 26.68
CA ALA A 220 12.68 -26.95 28.10
C ALA A 220 11.78 -27.85 28.96
N SER A 221 10.51 -28.05 28.56
CA SER A 221 9.59 -28.98 29.21
C SER A 221 9.89 -30.45 28.88
N PHE A 222 10.34 -30.75 27.65
CA PHE A 222 10.71 -32.11 27.24
C PHE A 222 12.05 -32.57 27.82
N MET A 223 13.03 -31.66 27.95
CA MET A 223 14.33 -31.95 28.58
C MET A 223 14.21 -32.19 30.10
N ARG A 224 13.12 -31.72 30.74
CA ARG A 224 12.75 -32.01 32.14
C ARG A 224 12.13 -33.40 32.35
N ILE A 225 11.61 -34.06 31.33
CA ILE A 225 10.98 -35.38 31.45
C ILE A 225 12.02 -36.51 31.28
N PHE A 226 13.10 -36.26 30.52
CA PHE A 226 14.05 -37.31 30.14
C PHE A 226 15.31 -37.44 31.01
N THR A 227 15.50 -36.61 32.04
CA THR A 227 16.67 -36.73 32.92
C THR A 227 16.34 -36.54 34.40
N ARG A 228 16.11 -37.66 35.11
CA ARG A 228 16.91 -38.10 36.29
C ARG A 228 16.10 -39.00 37.23
N SER A 229 16.57 -40.24 37.42
CA SER A 229 16.16 -41.05 38.58
C SER A 229 17.12 -40.96 39.78
N LYS A 230 18.13 -40.07 39.81
CA LYS A 230 19.04 -39.97 40.98
C LYS A 230 19.38 -38.58 41.51
N ASP A 231 19.17 -37.50 40.75
CA ASP A 231 19.63 -36.17 41.15
C ASP A 231 18.52 -35.22 41.64
N LEU A 232 17.28 -35.70 41.73
CA LEU A 232 16.15 -34.91 42.22
C LEU A 232 16.31 -34.56 43.72
N HIS A 233 16.98 -35.42 44.50
CA HIS A 233 17.20 -35.23 45.93
C HIS A 233 18.21 -34.12 46.26
N TYR A 234 19.19 -33.87 45.37
CA TYR A 234 20.17 -32.81 45.56
C TYR A 234 19.51 -31.42 45.43
N LEU A 235 18.61 -31.28 44.45
CA LEU A 235 17.92 -30.02 44.19
C LEU A 235 16.91 -29.65 45.30
N ILE A 236 16.25 -30.64 45.91
CA ILE A 236 15.32 -30.43 47.03
C ILE A 236 16.07 -29.85 48.25
N ARG A 237 17.26 -30.36 48.56
CA ARG A 237 18.09 -29.86 49.68
C ARG A 237 18.56 -28.42 49.48
N VAL A 238 18.95 -28.07 48.27
CA VAL A 238 19.37 -26.68 47.95
C VAL A 238 18.19 -25.72 48.11
N ARG A 239 16.98 -26.15 47.71
CA ARG A 239 15.76 -25.33 47.85
C ARG A 239 15.30 -25.13 49.28
N THR A 240 15.45 -26.11 50.17
CA THR A 240 15.08 -25.96 51.59
C THR A 240 16.01 -25.01 52.32
N LYS A 241 17.28 -24.95 51.93
CA LYS A 241 18.28 -24.09 52.55
C LYS A 241 18.08 -22.60 52.20
N SER A 242 17.55 -22.30 51.02
CA SER A 242 17.28 -20.94 50.54
C SER A 242 15.94 -20.36 51.03
N LEU A 243 15.10 -21.15 51.69
CA LEU A 243 13.81 -20.71 52.24
C LEU A 243 13.86 -20.51 53.77
N LEU A 244 15.04 -20.69 54.37
CA LEU A 244 15.29 -20.55 55.80
C LEU A 244 16.31 -19.44 56.13
N GLU A 245 16.68 -18.63 55.13
CA GLU A 245 17.34 -17.32 55.26
C GLU A 245 16.38 -16.25 54.72
#